data_AF-A0A1Y3EBE1-F1
#
_entry.id   AF-A0A1Y3EBE1-F1
#
_cell.length_a   1.000
_cell.length_b   1.000
_cell.length_c   1.000
_cell.angle_alpha   90.00
_cell.angle_beta   90.00
_cell.angle_gamma   90.00
#
_symmetry.space_group_name_H-M   'P 1'
#
loop_
_entity.id
_entity.type
_entity.pdbx_description
1 polymer ?
#
loop_
_entity_poly.entity_id
_entity_poly.type
_entity_poly.pdbx_seq_one_letter_code
_entity_poly.pdbx_strand_id
1 'polypeptide(L)'
;MLHHDQQGELIFDLDTTLQFPCSAKEYVEKAIRPDCECHNNRRLFRVVDAKLYIEKFASDRSHMISPETFAHPPPWPIIVTHNCQNNLSKWLEVAVDRCPHTDSYGCVFDLEQFEKLCSSC
;
A
#
# COMPACT_ATOMS: atom_id res chain seq x y z
N MET A 1 5.75 1.49 -2.69
CA MET A 1 6.12 2.64 -1.83
C MET A 1 6.16 3.88 -2.70
N LEU A 2 5.48 4.95 -2.27
CA LEU A 2 5.54 6.27 -2.89
C LEU A 2 6.62 7.11 -2.20
N HIS A 3 7.50 7.73 -2.99
CA HIS A 3 8.60 8.55 -2.50
C HIS A 3 8.68 9.85 -3.31
N HIS A 4 8.74 10.98 -2.60
CA HIS A 4 8.94 12.29 -3.18
C HIS A 4 10.43 12.66 -3.17
N ASP A 5 10.98 13.01 -4.34
CA ASP A 5 12.32 13.56 -4.48
C ASP A 5 12.34 14.87 -5.30
N GLN A 6 13.53 15.39 -5.63
CA GLN A 6 13.68 16.64 -6.39
C GLN A 6 13.18 16.56 -7.84
N GLN A 7 12.96 15.36 -8.36
CA GLN A 7 12.56 15.07 -9.75
C GLN A 7 11.08 14.64 -9.85
N GLY A 8 10.44 14.32 -8.72
CA GLY A 8 9.00 14.13 -8.61
C GLY A 8 8.63 12.96 -7.69
N GLU A 9 7.46 12.38 -7.96
CA GLU A 9 6.95 11.22 -7.26
C GLU A 9 7.42 9.91 -7.91
N LEU A 10 8.04 9.03 -7.11
CA LEU A 10 8.55 7.72 -7.53
C LEU A 10 7.79 6.59 -6.84
N ILE A 11 7.53 5.52 -7.59
CA ILE A 11 6.95 4.28 -7.09
C ILE A 11 8.01 3.17 -7.10
N PHE A 12 8.16 2.57 -5.93
CA PHE A 12 8.95 1.36 -5.70
C PHE A 12 7.98 0.21 -5.45
N ASP A 13 7.76 -0.60 -6.48
CA ASP A 13 7.01 -1.84 -6.42
C ASP A 13 7.93 -2.98 -6.85
N LEU A 14 8.17 -3.96 -5.97
CA LEU A 14 9.11 -5.06 -6.24
C LEU A 14 8.51 -6.10 -7.18
N ASP A 15 7.19 -6.13 -7.34
CA ASP A 15 6.47 -7.11 -8.15
C ASP A 15 6.07 -6.56 -9.55
N THR A 16 6.43 -5.32 -9.86
CA THR A 16 6.11 -4.70 -11.15
C THR A 16 7.04 -5.19 -12.27
N THR A 17 6.52 -5.17 -13.50
CA THR A 17 7.34 -5.35 -14.72
C THR A 17 7.80 -4.02 -15.32
N LEU A 18 7.44 -2.88 -14.72
CA LEU A 18 7.93 -1.55 -15.08
C LEU A 18 9.39 -1.36 -14.62
N GLN A 19 10.00 -0.22 -14.98
CA GLN A 19 11.30 0.13 -14.43
C GLN A 19 11.24 0.28 -12.90
N PHE A 20 12.33 -0.05 -12.21
CA PHE A 20 12.43 0.05 -10.76
C PHE A 20 13.53 1.05 -10.34
N PRO A 21 13.17 2.17 -9.66
CA PRO A 21 11.80 2.69 -9.51
C PRO A 21 11.24 3.23 -10.84
N CYS A 22 9.94 3.49 -10.91
CA CYS A 22 9.30 4.22 -12.00
C CYS A 22 8.62 5.49 -11.47
N SER A 23 8.25 6.41 -12.36
CA SER A 23 7.48 7.59 -11.96
C SER A 23 6.07 7.20 -11.51
N ALA A 24 5.51 7.93 -10.54
CA ALA A 24 4.15 7.67 -10.06
C ALA A 24 3.12 7.84 -11.17
N LYS A 25 3.33 8.80 -12.08
CA LYS A 25 2.53 8.95 -13.30
C LYS A 25 2.53 7.68 -14.14
N GLU A 26 3.70 7.15 -14.48
CA GLU A 26 3.81 5.93 -15.29
C GLU A 26 3.17 4.73 -14.58
N TYR A 27 3.35 4.60 -13.27
CA TYR A 27 2.77 3.52 -12.48
C TYR A 27 1.24 3.58 -12.46
N VAL A 28 0.66 4.77 -12.29
CA VAL A 28 -0.80 4.97 -12.37
C VAL A 28 -1.31 4.57 -13.76
N GLU A 29 -0.71 5.10 -14.82
CA GLU A 29 -1.15 4.86 -16.20
C GLU A 29 -1.02 3.39 -16.62
N LYS A 30 0.06 2.70 -16.24
CA LYS A 30 0.39 1.37 -16.77
C LYS A 30 0.06 0.21 -15.83
N ALA A 31 0.18 0.40 -14.51
CA ALA A 31 -0.07 -0.65 -13.52
C ALA A 31 -1.47 -0.54 -12.90
N ILE A 32 -1.88 0.66 -12.47
CA ILE A 32 -3.21 0.86 -11.85
C ILE A 32 -4.34 0.87 -12.89
N ARG A 33 -4.05 1.41 -14.09
CA ARG A 33 -4.96 1.51 -15.25
C ARG A 33 -6.37 1.96 -14.88
N PRO A 34 -6.54 3.24 -14.49
CA PRO A 34 -7.83 3.84 -14.16
C PRO A 34 -8.86 3.70 -15.29
N ASP A 35 -8.38 3.73 -16.54
CA ASP A 35 -9.12 3.65 -17.79
C ASP A 35 -9.63 2.24 -18.14
N CYS A 36 -9.12 1.17 -17.53
CA CYS A 36 -9.60 -0.18 -17.85
C CYS A 36 -10.95 -0.45 -17.17
N GLU A 37 -12.02 -0.38 -17.96
CA GLU A 37 -13.39 -0.76 -17.57
C GLU A 37 -13.51 -2.23 -17.14
N CYS A 38 -12.50 -3.05 -17.44
CA CYS A 38 -12.39 -4.44 -17.03
C CYS A 38 -12.33 -4.65 -15.50
N HIS A 39 -12.00 -3.61 -14.73
CA HIS A 39 -11.87 -3.69 -13.28
C HIS A 39 -13.22 -3.39 -12.60
N ASN A 40 -14.03 -4.43 -12.39
CA ASN A 40 -15.28 -4.34 -11.62
C ASN A 40 -15.05 -4.02 -10.12
N ASN A 41 -13.80 -3.99 -9.66
CA ASN A 41 -13.46 -3.74 -8.27
C ASN A 41 -13.02 -2.27 -8.07
N ARG A 42 -13.66 -1.61 -7.10
CA ARG A 42 -13.17 -0.33 -6.58
C ARG A 42 -11.81 -0.53 -5.93
N ARG A 43 -10.86 0.33 -6.29
CA ARG A 43 -9.49 0.36 -5.76
C ARG A 43 -9.40 1.50 -4.75
N LEU A 44 -8.93 1.19 -3.55
CA LEU A 44 -8.69 2.15 -2.47
C LEU A 44 -7.23 2.07 -2.07
N PHE A 45 -6.67 3.23 -1.70
CA PHE A 45 -5.25 3.38 -1.43
C PHE A 45 -5.06 3.95 -0.04
N ARG A 46 -4.52 3.15 0.88
CA ARG A 46 -4.05 3.65 2.17
C ARG A 46 -2.63 4.18 2.02
N VAL A 47 -2.45 5.48 2.22
CA VAL A 47 -1.16 6.15 2.22
C VAL A 47 -0.75 6.44 3.65
N VAL A 48 0.45 5.98 4.00
CA VAL A 48 0.99 6.03 5.35
C VAL A 48 2.36 6.68 5.30
N ASP A 49 2.61 7.57 6.25
CA ASP A 49 3.96 8.05 6.49
C ASP A 49 4.90 6.88 6.84
N ALA A 50 6.10 6.86 6.25
CA ALA A 50 7.05 5.76 6.41
C ALA A 50 7.49 5.58 7.88
N LYS A 51 7.67 6.66 8.63
CA LYS A 51 8.05 6.60 10.04
C LYS A 51 6.91 6.00 10.86
N LEU A 52 5.67 6.39 10.59
CA LEU A 52 4.48 5.80 11.21
C LEU A 52 4.38 4.29 10.94
N TYR A 53 4.64 3.85 9.70
CA TYR A 53 4.63 2.44 9.33
C TYR A 53 5.70 1.65 10.10
N ILE A 54 6.95 2.14 10.13
CA ILE A 54 8.05 1.51 10.87
C ILE A 54 7.74 1.42 12.37
N GLU A 55 7.15 2.46 12.96
CA GLU A 55 6.87 2.52 14.39
C GLU A 55 5.72 1.58 14.81
N LYS A 56 4.66 1.47 13.99
CA LYS A 56 3.41 0.83 14.41
C LYS A 56 3.14 -0.53 13.78
N PHE A 57 3.74 -0.87 12.64
CA PHE A 57 3.41 -2.10 11.93
C PHE A 57 3.84 -3.33 12.73
N ALA A 58 2.93 -4.31 12.86
CA ALA A 58 3.20 -5.59 13.48
C ALA A 58 2.46 -6.71 12.74
N SER A 59 3.17 -7.79 12.42
CA SER A 59 2.61 -9.02 11.85
C SER A 59 3.35 -10.25 12.35
N ASP A 60 2.62 -11.13 13.02
CA ASP A 60 3.06 -12.46 13.45
C ASP A 60 3.04 -13.50 12.30
N ARG A 61 2.63 -13.09 11.09
CA ARG A 61 2.50 -13.93 9.89
C ARG A 61 1.46 -15.06 9.96
N SER A 62 0.63 -15.09 11.00
CA SER A 62 -0.42 -16.12 11.18
C SER A 62 -1.36 -16.24 9.96
N HIS A 63 -1.66 -15.14 9.28
CA HIS A 63 -2.49 -15.11 8.07
C HIS A 63 -1.90 -15.87 6.86
N MET A 64 -0.59 -16.16 6.84
CA MET A 64 0.05 -16.93 5.76
C MET A 64 0.01 -18.45 6.02
N ILE A 65 -0.54 -18.88 7.15
CA ILE A 65 -0.63 -20.29 7.52
C ILE A 65 -2.06 -20.75 7.22
N SER A 66 -2.23 -21.50 6.14
CA SER A 66 -3.48 -22.24 5.89
C SER A 66 -3.18 -23.69 5.54
N PRO A 67 -4.15 -24.61 5.69
CA PRO A 67 -3.98 -26.00 5.28
C PRO A 67 -3.66 -26.16 3.78
N GLU A 68 -4.01 -25.18 2.94
CA GLU A 68 -3.94 -25.26 1.48
C GLU A 68 -2.82 -24.39 0.88
N THR A 69 -2.37 -23.37 1.62
CA THR A 69 -1.34 -22.43 1.18
C THR A 69 -0.25 -22.28 2.23
N PHE A 70 0.96 -22.72 1.87
CA PHE A 70 2.19 -22.41 2.58
C PHE A 70 3.03 -21.50 1.68
N ALA A 71 2.78 -20.20 1.74
CA ALA A 71 3.75 -19.25 1.20
C ALA A 71 5.02 -19.35 2.07
N HIS A 72 6.20 -19.49 1.45
CA HIS A 72 7.46 -19.51 2.20
C HIS A 72 7.61 -18.17 2.93
N PRO A 73 7.60 -18.16 4.28
CA PRO A 73 7.70 -16.92 5.01
C PRO A 73 9.10 -16.33 4.81
N PRO A 74 9.25 -15.00 4.91
CA PRO A 74 10.57 -14.40 4.83
C PRO A 74 11.55 -14.95 5.89
N PRO A 75 12.85 -15.10 5.57
CA PRO A 75 13.82 -15.78 6.44
C PRO A 75 14.20 -14.96 7.69
N TRP A 76 13.84 -13.68 7.75
CA TRP A 76 14.06 -12.83 8.93
C TRP A 76 12.96 -12.99 9.98
N PRO A 77 13.22 -12.60 11.25
CA PRO A 77 12.22 -12.63 12.31
C PRO A 77 10.93 -11.87 11.96
N ILE A 78 9.83 -12.23 12.65
CA ILE A 78 8.57 -11.50 12.56
C ILE A 78 8.76 -10.04 12.98
N ILE A 79 7.98 -9.14 12.38
CA ILE A 79 7.99 -7.71 12.72
C ILE A 79 6.91 -7.50 13.76
N VAL A 80 7.30 -7.12 14.97
CA VAL A 80 6.39 -6.85 16.08
C VAL A 80 6.81 -5.58 16.81
N THR A 81 5.88 -4.94 17.49
CA THR A 81 6.19 -3.79 18.36
C THR A 81 6.13 -4.21 19.82
N HIS A 82 6.64 -3.36 20.72
CA HIS A 82 6.61 -3.60 22.16
C HIS A 82 5.21 -3.93 22.72
N ASN A 83 4.15 -3.38 22.10
CA ASN A 83 2.77 -3.52 22.57
C ASN A 83 1.86 -4.34 21.65
N CYS A 84 2.36 -4.83 20.51
CA CYS A 84 1.50 -5.46 19.51
C CYS A 84 2.25 -6.53 18.72
N GLN A 85 1.71 -7.75 18.70
CA GLN A 85 2.23 -8.85 17.89
C GLN A 85 1.64 -8.89 16.48
N ASN A 86 0.38 -8.47 16.33
CA ASN A 86 -0.29 -8.49 15.03
C ASN A 86 -1.36 -7.41 14.96
N ASN A 87 -1.23 -6.53 13.98
CA ASN A 87 -2.24 -5.53 13.63
C ASN A 87 -2.45 -5.41 12.12
N LEU A 88 -2.00 -6.38 11.32
CA LEU A 88 -2.08 -6.37 9.86
C LEU A 88 -3.50 -6.05 9.36
N SER A 89 -4.54 -6.63 9.96
CA SER A 89 -5.93 -6.40 9.56
C SER A 89 -6.33 -4.92 9.61
N LYS A 90 -5.81 -4.14 10.57
CA LYS A 90 -6.11 -2.71 10.71
C LYS A 90 -5.47 -1.87 9.60
N TRP A 91 -4.34 -2.32 9.05
CA TRP A 91 -3.71 -1.68 7.89
C TRP A 91 -4.47 -1.97 6.60
N LEU A 92 -5.11 -3.14 6.51
CA LEU A 92 -5.88 -3.57 5.35
C LEU A 92 -7.33 -3.07 5.36
N GLU A 93 -7.85 -2.70 6.53
CA GLU A 93 -9.20 -2.17 6.67
C GLU A 93 -9.31 -0.83 5.93
N VAL A 94 -10.29 -0.75 5.01
CA VAL A 94 -10.61 0.45 4.23
C VAL A 94 -12.13 0.60 4.13
N ALA A 95 -12.63 1.80 4.41
CA ALA A 95 -14.06 2.11 4.33
C ALA A 95 -14.38 2.87 3.03
N VAL A 96 -15.09 2.19 2.12
CA VAL A 96 -15.43 2.71 0.77
C VAL A 96 -16.29 3.97 0.82
N ASP A 97 -17.15 4.08 1.82
CA ASP A 97 -18.13 5.16 1.99
C ASP A 97 -17.54 6.43 2.63
N ARG A 98 -16.26 6.41 3.01
CA ARG A 98 -15.63 7.47 3.79
C ARG A 98 -14.35 8.02 3.15
N CYS A 99 -14.20 8.05 1.82
CA CYS A 99 -12.99 8.58 1.19
C CYS A 99 -13.10 10.09 0.85
N PRO A 100 -12.08 10.93 1.16
CA PRO A 100 -10.89 10.59 1.93
C PRO A 100 -11.17 10.59 3.44
N HIS A 101 -10.53 9.71 4.19
CA HIS A 101 -10.51 9.78 5.65
C HIS A 101 -9.13 9.44 6.20
N THR A 102 -8.84 9.97 7.39
CA THR A 102 -7.61 9.69 8.12
C THR A 102 -7.94 8.98 9.43
N ASP A 103 -7.18 7.95 9.74
CA ASP A 103 -7.23 7.21 11.01
C ASP A 103 -5.82 7.07 11.63
N SER A 104 -5.66 6.21 12.64
CA SER A 104 -4.37 6.00 13.31
C SER A 104 -3.28 5.35 12.44
N TYR A 105 -3.64 4.91 11.23
CA TYR A 105 -2.84 4.15 10.26
C TYR A 105 -2.71 4.88 8.92
N GLY A 106 -2.96 6.19 8.86
CA GLY A 106 -2.76 7.02 7.68
C GLY A 106 -4.06 7.48 7.03
N CYS A 107 -3.98 7.89 5.76
CA CYS A 107 -5.11 8.39 5.00
C CYS A 107 -5.53 7.38 3.93
N VAL A 108 -6.83 7.16 3.77
CA VAL A 108 -7.40 6.31 2.72
C VAL A 108 -7.97 7.19 1.63
N PHE A 109 -7.54 6.93 0.40
CA PHE A 109 -7.95 7.62 -0.81
C PHE A 109 -8.68 6.68 -1.76
N ASP A 110 -9.63 7.23 -2.52
CA ASP A 110 -10.14 6.56 -3.71
C ASP A 110 -9.16 6.73 -4.90
N LEU A 111 -9.52 6.15 -6.04
CA LEU A 111 -8.70 6.20 -7.24
C LEU A 111 -8.43 7.63 -7.70
N GLU A 112 -9.48 8.44 -7.85
CA GLU A 112 -9.35 9.83 -8.34
C GLU A 112 -8.45 10.66 -7.43
N GLN A 113 -8.58 10.49 -6.11
CA GLN A 113 -7.76 11.20 -5.14
C GLN A 113 -6.31 10.72 -5.15
N PHE A 114 -6.08 9.42 -5.30
CA PHE A 114 -4.74 8.86 -5.38
C PHE A 114 -4.01 9.29 -6.67
N GLU A 115 -4.73 9.40 -7.79
CA GLU A 115 -4.17 9.96 -9.04
C GLU A 115 -3.70 11.40 -8.86
N LYS A 116 -4.51 12.23 -8.19
CA LYS A 116 -4.14 13.62 -7.86
C LYS A 116 -2.90 13.67 -6.98
N LEU A 117 -2.81 12.80 -5.98
CA LEU A 117 -1.63 12.68 -5.13
C LEU A 117 -0.38 12.35 -5.95
N CYS A 118 -0.46 11.39 -6.88
CA CYS A 118 0.65 10.97 -7.73
C CYS A 118 1.01 11.97 -8.84
N SER A 119 0.14 12.96 -9.11
CA SER A 119 0.31 13.97 -10.17
C SER A 119 0.66 15.34 -9.61
N SER A 120 0.86 15.46 -8.30
CA SER A 120 1.19 16.72 -7.64
C SER A 120 2.67 17.07 -7.86
N CYS A 121 2.95 17.79 -8.94
CA CYS A 121 4.19 18.55 -9.15
C CYS A 121 3.92 20.04 -8.95
#